data_AF-A0A0Q9EH89-F1
#
_entry.id   AF-A0A0Q9EH89-F1
#
_cell.length_a   1.000
_cell.length_b   1.000
_cell.length_c   1.000
_cell.angle_alpha   90.00
_cell.angle_beta   90.00
_cell.angle_gamma   90.00
#
_symmetry.space_group_name_H-M   'P 1'
#
loop_
_entity.id
_entity.type
_entity.pdbx_description
1 polymer ?
#
loop_
_entity_poly.entity_id
_entity_poly.type
_entity_poly.pdbx_seq_one_letter_code
_entity_poly.pdbx_strand_id
1 'polypeptide(L)'
;MPPLILAAAIALQPPGQFHGDEPVARDGETWLALRASAESASLTPTRLRVQASEDPILDAPGQTSGRRVSSALEPDPDAEGAQVVAYLRGGALAAGAVSPARILERSQGVAPPGYRIDLAGRDHRIRTQCTPKRGSQAYARDCAVVLVAPDGAEQVLMRVEGRREADLLLLGDDASPELLFAGDLDRDGRLDLIFDVSDHYNVTRPTLFLSSQARDGELLHAVSTYESVGC
;
A
#
# COMPACT_ATOMS: atom_id res chain seq x y z
N MET A 1 3.68 19.83 34.86
CA MET A 1 4.02 18.75 33.90
C MET A 1 2.92 18.72 32.87
N PRO A 2 3.17 19.11 31.62
CA PRO A 2 2.18 18.96 30.55
C PRO A 2 1.93 17.46 30.32
N PRO A 3 0.70 17.04 29.98
CA PRO A 3 0.44 15.66 29.64
C PRO A 3 1.24 15.32 28.38
N LEU A 4 2.01 14.21 28.40
CA LEU A 4 2.47 13.58 27.18
C LEU A 4 1.21 13.18 26.41
N ILE A 5 0.87 13.94 25.37
CA ILE A 5 -0.02 13.46 24.32
C ILE A 5 0.76 12.32 23.67
N LEU A 6 0.38 11.08 23.95
CA LEU A 6 0.84 9.95 23.12
C LEU A 6 0.41 10.31 21.70
N ALA A 7 1.38 10.61 20.83
CA ALA A 7 1.10 10.72 19.41
C ALA A 7 0.43 9.40 19.00
N ALA A 8 -0.79 9.48 18.46
CA ALA A 8 -1.49 8.29 18.00
C ALA A 8 -0.61 7.58 16.97
N ALA A 9 -0.41 6.27 17.14
CA ALA A 9 0.39 5.47 16.23
C ALA A 9 -0.14 5.59 14.80
N ILE A 10 0.77 5.67 13.84
CA ILE A 10 0.40 5.68 12.42
C ILE A 10 -0.21 4.32 12.08
N ALA A 11 -1.35 4.31 11.40
CA ALA A 11 -1.97 3.08 10.94
C ALA A 11 -2.63 3.24 9.57
N LEU A 12 -2.68 2.13 8.85
CA LEU A 12 -3.27 1.94 7.54
C LEU A 12 -4.38 0.88 7.63
N GLN A 13 -5.53 1.15 7.02
CA GLN A 13 -6.64 0.20 6.87
C GLN A 13 -7.20 0.31 5.45
N PRO A 14 -7.09 -0.73 4.62
CA PRO A 14 -7.78 -0.78 3.33
C PRO A 14 -9.31 -0.84 3.51
N PRO A 15 -10.12 -0.29 2.58
CA PRO A 15 -11.55 -0.58 2.53
C PRO A 15 -11.79 -2.02 2.08
N GLY A 16 -12.95 -2.60 2.42
CA GLY A 16 -13.32 -3.92 1.90
C GLY A 16 -13.89 -4.87 2.93
N GLN A 17 -13.84 -6.16 2.61
CA GLN A 17 -14.26 -7.27 3.46
C GLN A 17 -13.03 -8.06 3.91
N PHE A 18 -13.02 -8.43 5.17
CA PHE A 18 -11.89 -9.03 5.85
C PHE A 18 -12.37 -10.12 6.81
N HIS A 19 -11.48 -11.02 7.18
CA HIS A 19 -11.79 -12.02 8.19
C HIS A 19 -11.85 -11.40 9.59
N GLY A 20 -12.74 -11.94 10.43
CA GLY A 20 -12.74 -11.80 11.90
C GLY A 20 -12.18 -10.52 12.49
N ASP A 21 -10.90 -10.57 12.86
CA ASP A 21 -10.14 -9.56 13.61
C ASP A 21 -9.06 -8.85 12.79
N GLU A 22 -9.01 -9.07 11.47
CA GLU A 22 -8.05 -8.40 10.58
C GLU A 22 -8.20 -6.86 10.58
N PRO A 23 -9.41 -6.27 10.64
CA PRO A 23 -9.52 -4.81 10.70
C PRO A 23 -8.82 -4.20 11.92
N VAL A 24 -7.90 -3.26 11.66
CA VAL A 24 -7.23 -2.46 12.70
C VAL A 24 -8.05 -1.25 13.13
N ALA A 25 -9.05 -0.88 12.32
CA ALA A 25 -10.05 0.14 12.61
C ALA A 25 -11.18 -0.40 13.48
N ARG A 26 -11.71 0.44 14.36
CA ARG A 26 -12.93 0.13 15.12
C ARG A 26 -14.12 0.90 14.58
N ASP A 27 -15.31 0.31 14.75
CA ASP A 27 -16.55 0.95 14.35
C ASP A 27 -16.70 2.33 15.00
N GLY A 28 -17.06 3.33 14.19
CA GLY A 28 -17.29 4.68 14.66
C GLY A 28 -16.02 5.51 14.90
N GLU A 29 -14.81 4.97 14.71
CA GLU A 29 -13.57 5.76 14.73
C GLU A 29 -13.52 6.77 13.58
N THR A 30 -12.81 7.89 13.81
CA THR A 30 -12.55 8.89 12.76
C THR A 30 -11.14 8.71 12.22
N TRP A 31 -11.05 8.54 10.90
CA TRP A 31 -9.81 8.34 10.16
C TRP A 31 -9.75 9.33 8.98
N LEU A 32 -8.60 9.46 8.34
CA LEU A 32 -8.45 10.20 7.08
C LEU A 32 -8.61 9.21 5.91
N ALA A 33 -9.65 9.34 5.11
CA ALA A 33 -9.75 8.63 3.84
C ALA A 33 -8.81 9.26 2.83
N LEU A 34 -7.84 8.49 2.33
CA LEU A 34 -7.07 8.83 1.15
C LEU A 34 -7.94 8.59 -0.08
N ARG A 35 -8.41 9.69 -0.66
CA ARG A 35 -9.16 9.68 -1.92
C ARG A 35 -8.24 10.08 -3.04
N ALA A 36 -8.12 9.26 -4.07
CA ALA A 36 -7.22 9.53 -5.19
C ALA A 36 -7.88 9.23 -6.55
N SER A 37 -7.54 10.06 -7.54
CA SER A 37 -7.76 9.85 -8.96
C SER A 37 -6.43 10.04 -9.71
N ALA A 38 -6.45 9.95 -11.04
CA ALA A 38 -5.26 10.23 -11.85
C ALA A 38 -4.75 11.68 -11.71
N GLU A 39 -5.62 12.63 -11.33
CA GLU A 39 -5.30 14.07 -11.33
C GLU A 39 -5.32 14.72 -9.95
N SER A 40 -5.99 14.10 -8.98
CA SER A 40 -6.23 14.71 -7.66
C SER A 40 -6.12 13.69 -6.54
N ALA A 41 -5.68 14.14 -5.38
CA ALA A 41 -5.74 13.35 -4.18
C ALA A 41 -6.02 14.21 -2.95
N SER A 42 -6.65 13.62 -1.93
CA SER A 42 -6.94 14.31 -0.68
C SER A 42 -7.03 13.34 0.50
N LEU A 43 -6.76 13.86 1.69
CA LEU A 43 -7.04 13.22 2.96
C LEU A 43 -8.30 13.85 3.56
N THR A 44 -9.39 13.10 3.58
CA THR A 44 -10.68 13.60 4.07
C THR A 44 -11.07 12.90 5.37
N PRO A 45 -11.29 13.64 6.48
CA PRO A 45 -11.79 13.03 7.71
C PRO A 45 -13.12 12.32 7.46
N THR A 46 -13.22 11.08 7.91
CA THR A 46 -14.43 10.27 7.77
C THR A 46 -14.60 9.35 8.96
N ARG A 47 -15.85 9.01 9.23
CA ARG A 47 -16.19 8.01 10.25
C ARG A 47 -16.27 6.64 9.60
N LEU A 48 -15.48 5.71 10.10
CA LEU A 48 -15.48 4.33 9.62
C LEU A 48 -16.66 3.55 10.19
N ARG A 49 -17.19 2.65 9.37
CA ARG A 49 -18.15 1.62 9.76
C ARG A 49 -17.44 0.29 9.67
N VAL A 50 -17.45 -0.46 10.76
CA VAL A 50 -16.90 -1.82 10.81
C VAL A 50 -18.03 -2.75 11.21
N GLN A 51 -18.62 -3.42 10.23
CA GLN A 51 -19.84 -4.21 10.40
C GLN A 51 -19.56 -5.69 10.20
N ALA A 52 -20.30 -6.55 10.88
CA ALA A 52 -20.29 -7.98 10.59
C ALA A 52 -20.69 -8.21 9.12
N SER A 53 -19.95 -9.08 8.43
CA SER A 53 -20.23 -9.53 7.07
C SER A 53 -20.04 -11.04 6.98
N GLU A 54 -20.58 -11.65 5.93
CA GLU A 54 -20.30 -13.04 5.61
C GLU A 54 -18.83 -13.19 5.22
N ASP A 55 -18.19 -14.20 5.79
CA ASP A 55 -16.86 -14.66 5.44
C ASP A 55 -16.98 -15.80 4.42
N PRO A 56 -16.71 -15.56 3.12
CA PRO A 56 -16.98 -16.55 2.08
C PRO A 56 -16.13 -17.82 2.21
N ILE A 57 -15.08 -17.80 3.02
CA ILE A 57 -14.17 -18.95 3.22
C ILE A 57 -14.57 -19.74 4.47
N LEU A 58 -14.86 -19.04 5.57
CA LEU A 58 -15.08 -19.67 6.88
C LEU A 58 -16.55 -19.86 7.24
N ASP A 59 -17.45 -19.01 6.75
CA ASP A 59 -18.84 -19.00 7.21
C ASP A 59 -19.69 -20.08 6.52
N ALA A 60 -20.47 -20.77 7.34
CA ALA A 60 -21.66 -21.49 6.88
C ALA A 60 -22.82 -20.51 6.63
N PRO A 61 -23.84 -20.88 5.84
CA PRO A 61 -24.98 -20.02 5.56
C PRO A 61 -25.62 -19.43 6.85
N GLY A 62 -25.67 -18.10 6.92
CA GLY A 62 -26.21 -17.36 8.07
C GLY A 62 -25.20 -17.00 9.17
N GLN A 63 -23.93 -17.40 9.04
CA GLN A 63 -22.84 -16.87 9.85
C GLN A 63 -22.30 -15.56 9.27
N THR A 64 -21.73 -14.71 10.14
CA THR A 64 -21.15 -13.42 9.78
C THR A 64 -19.90 -13.16 10.62
N SER A 65 -18.93 -14.07 10.51
CA SER A 65 -17.65 -13.97 11.24
C SER A 65 -16.73 -12.91 10.63
N GLY A 66 -16.92 -12.58 9.35
CA GLY A 66 -16.19 -11.54 8.64
C GLY A 66 -16.55 -10.12 9.08
N ARG A 67 -15.78 -9.16 8.57
CA ARG A 67 -15.95 -7.73 8.80
C ARG A 67 -15.85 -6.94 7.50
N ARG A 68 -16.83 -6.07 7.26
CA ARG A 68 -16.74 -5.03 6.24
C ARG A 68 -16.28 -3.71 6.86
N VAL A 69 -15.16 -3.18 6.40
CA VAL A 69 -14.70 -1.83 6.71
C VAL A 69 -15.12 -0.90 5.58
N SER A 70 -15.88 0.14 5.92
CA SER A 70 -16.32 1.13 4.94
C SER A 70 -16.49 2.55 5.48
N SER A 71 -16.74 3.50 4.59
CA SER A 71 -17.12 4.87 4.96
C SER A 71 -18.13 5.46 3.98
N ALA A 72 -18.74 6.58 4.37
CA ALA A 72 -19.67 7.31 3.50
C ALA A 72 -18.99 7.97 2.28
N LEU A 73 -17.66 7.89 2.18
CA LEU A 73 -16.88 8.45 1.08
C LEU A 73 -16.52 7.42 0.01
N GLU A 74 -16.80 6.13 0.25
CA GLU A 74 -16.68 5.12 -0.80
C GLU A 74 -17.71 5.44 -1.88
N PRO A 75 -17.26 5.80 -3.10
CA PRO A 75 -18.19 5.99 -4.20
C PRO A 75 -18.77 4.64 -4.63
N ASP A 76 -19.79 4.67 -5.48
CA ASP A 76 -20.16 3.51 -6.27
C ASP A 76 -18.91 2.99 -7.02
N PRO A 77 -18.59 1.68 -7.02
CA PRO A 77 -17.44 1.14 -7.76
C PRO A 77 -17.44 1.53 -9.24
N ASP A 78 -18.61 1.82 -9.83
CA ASP A 78 -18.75 2.25 -11.22
C ASP A 78 -18.76 3.79 -11.39
N ALA A 79 -18.69 4.56 -10.30
CA ALA A 79 -18.69 6.01 -10.38
C ALA A 79 -17.33 6.57 -10.82
N GLU A 80 -17.38 7.48 -11.78
CA GLU A 80 -16.25 8.31 -12.17
C GLU A 80 -15.84 9.22 -11.01
N GLY A 81 -14.55 9.21 -10.63
CA GLY A 81 -14.01 10.13 -9.63
C GLY A 81 -12.92 9.52 -8.75
N ALA A 82 -12.55 10.28 -7.71
CA ALA A 82 -11.54 9.86 -6.74
C ALA A 82 -12.06 8.72 -5.86
N GLN A 83 -11.38 7.57 -5.96
CA GLN A 83 -11.65 6.34 -5.22
C GLN A 83 -10.98 6.40 -3.84
N VAL A 84 -11.56 5.70 -2.86
CA VAL A 84 -10.91 5.53 -1.55
C VAL A 84 -9.85 4.45 -1.70
N VAL A 85 -8.57 4.85 -1.62
CA VAL A 85 -7.44 3.91 -1.68
C VAL A 85 -7.23 3.25 -0.33
N ALA A 86 -7.27 4.04 0.75
CA ALA A 86 -7.07 3.55 2.11
C ALA A 86 -7.60 4.53 3.16
N TYR A 87 -7.76 4.05 4.38
CA TYR A 87 -7.98 4.85 5.57
C TYR A 87 -6.67 4.96 6.37
N LEU A 88 -6.28 6.19 6.70
CA LEU A 88 -5.05 6.50 7.42
C LEU A 88 -5.35 7.20 8.76
N ARG A 89 -4.55 6.91 9.79
CA ARG A 89 -4.48 7.72 11.01
C ARG A 89 -3.03 7.93 11.42
N GLY A 90 -2.77 8.99 12.19
CA GLY A 90 -1.45 9.26 12.77
C GLY A 90 -1.11 10.75 12.77
N GLY A 91 -0.26 11.18 13.71
CA GLY A 91 0.03 12.60 13.94
C GLY A 91 0.79 13.31 12.81
N ALA A 92 1.45 12.57 11.92
CA ALA A 92 2.14 13.13 10.75
C ALA A 92 1.18 13.55 9.63
N LEU A 93 -0.06 13.03 9.63
CA LEU A 93 -1.02 13.23 8.55
C LEU A 93 -2.06 14.27 8.94
N ALA A 94 -2.46 15.11 7.98
CA ALA A 94 -3.48 16.12 8.18
C ALA A 94 -4.48 16.17 7.02
N ALA A 95 -5.73 16.45 7.36
CA ALA A 95 -6.81 16.64 6.39
C ALA A 95 -6.48 17.72 5.34
N GLY A 96 -6.96 17.52 4.12
CA GLY A 96 -6.82 18.48 3.02
C GLY A 96 -6.29 17.85 1.74
N ALA A 97 -6.04 18.69 0.73
CA ALA A 97 -5.42 18.25 -0.51
C ALA A 97 -4.03 17.66 -0.25
N VAL A 98 -3.67 16.65 -1.04
CA VAL A 98 -2.31 16.08 -1.12
C VAL A 98 -1.88 16.13 -2.57
N SER A 99 -0.57 16.22 -2.82
CA SER A 99 -0.05 16.26 -4.19
C SER A 99 0.13 14.84 -4.69
N PRO A 100 -0.72 14.32 -5.60
CA PRO A 100 -0.47 13.00 -6.19
C PRO A 100 0.76 13.08 -7.10
N ALA A 101 1.53 11.99 -7.13
CA ALA A 101 2.55 11.82 -8.15
C ALA A 101 1.90 11.33 -9.46
N ARG A 102 2.45 11.74 -10.59
CA ARG A 102 2.03 11.26 -11.91
C ARG A 102 2.73 9.95 -12.22
N ILE A 103 1.95 8.92 -12.53
CA ILE A 103 2.50 7.66 -13.06
C ILE A 103 2.73 7.84 -14.57
N LEU A 104 3.99 7.99 -14.97
CA LEU A 104 4.36 8.20 -16.37
C LEU A 104 4.40 6.89 -17.13
N GLU A 105 4.90 5.82 -16.49
CA GLU A 105 5.05 4.50 -17.08
C GLU A 105 4.74 3.42 -16.01
N ARG A 106 4.14 2.31 -16.43
CA ARG A 106 3.82 1.14 -15.61
C ARG A 106 4.12 -0.13 -16.41
N SER A 107 4.79 -1.10 -15.80
CA SER A 107 4.92 -2.47 -16.32
C SER A 107 3.55 -3.07 -16.65
N GLN A 108 3.40 -3.63 -17.84
CA GLN A 108 2.12 -4.18 -18.31
C GLN A 108 2.05 -5.70 -18.13
N GLY A 109 0.83 -6.21 -17.97
CA GLY A 109 0.56 -7.66 -17.90
C GLY A 109 1.15 -8.31 -16.65
N VAL A 110 1.73 -9.50 -16.80
CA VAL A 110 2.28 -10.34 -15.71
C VAL A 110 3.74 -9.97 -15.38
N ALA A 111 4.23 -8.84 -15.87
CA ALA A 111 5.58 -8.40 -15.59
C ALA A 111 5.70 -7.94 -14.12
N PRO A 112 6.85 -8.18 -13.46
CA PRO A 112 7.10 -7.65 -12.13
C PRO A 112 6.92 -6.12 -12.05
N PRO A 113 6.63 -5.58 -10.85
CA PRO A 113 6.36 -4.17 -10.68
C PRO A 113 7.51 -3.31 -11.20
N GLY A 114 7.13 -2.33 -12.02
CA GLY A 114 8.01 -1.34 -12.60
C GLY A 114 7.21 -0.07 -12.85
N TYR A 115 7.68 1.05 -12.33
CA TYR A 115 6.98 2.33 -12.41
C TYR A 115 7.96 3.46 -12.65
N ARG A 116 7.53 4.44 -13.46
CA ARG A 116 8.17 5.75 -13.54
C ARG A 116 7.21 6.79 -12.97
N ILE A 117 7.66 7.51 -11.96
CA ILE A 117 6.82 8.34 -11.09
C ILE A 117 7.38 9.76 -11.09
N ASP A 118 6.57 10.74 -11.44
CA ASP A 118 6.93 12.14 -11.36
C ASP A 118 6.19 12.84 -10.20
N LEU A 119 6.94 13.35 -9.24
CA LEU A 119 6.40 14.19 -8.18
C LEU A 119 7.01 15.58 -8.24
N ALA A 120 6.21 16.55 -8.70
CA ALA A 120 6.62 17.95 -8.86
C ALA A 120 7.90 18.12 -9.72
N GLY A 121 8.01 17.39 -10.83
CA GLY A 121 9.15 17.46 -11.74
C GLY A 121 10.35 16.59 -11.35
N ARG A 122 10.23 15.77 -10.31
CA ARG A 122 11.28 14.83 -9.86
C ARG A 122 10.92 13.41 -10.28
N ASP A 123 11.76 12.86 -11.16
CA ASP A 123 11.63 11.50 -11.73
C ASP A 123 12.15 10.45 -10.75
N HIS A 124 11.26 9.62 -10.24
CA HIS A 124 11.55 8.46 -9.40
C HIS A 124 11.21 7.19 -10.18
N ARG A 125 11.86 6.08 -9.84
CA ARG A 125 11.59 4.79 -10.48
C ARG A 125 11.43 3.70 -9.44
N ILE A 126 10.45 2.84 -9.63
CA ILE A 126 10.38 1.55 -8.96
C ILE A 126 10.75 0.50 -9.99
N ARG A 127 11.66 -0.42 -9.66
CA ARG A 127 12.08 -1.50 -10.56
C ARG A 127 12.29 -2.80 -9.79
N THR A 128 11.96 -3.91 -10.44
CA THR A 128 12.28 -5.23 -9.93
C THR A 128 13.67 -5.67 -10.42
N GLN A 129 14.53 -6.10 -9.50
CA GLN A 129 15.85 -6.65 -9.79
C GLN A 129 15.90 -8.08 -9.26
N CYS A 130 16.40 -9.02 -10.07
CA CYS A 130 16.49 -10.42 -9.67
C CYS A 130 17.85 -11.01 -10.06
N THR A 131 18.44 -11.78 -9.14
CA THR A 131 19.68 -12.53 -9.38
C THR A 131 19.45 -14.03 -9.23
N PRO A 132 20.16 -14.89 -9.97
CA PRO A 132 20.10 -16.34 -9.74
C PRO A 132 20.46 -16.72 -8.30
N LYS A 133 19.60 -17.53 -7.66
CA LYS A 133 19.82 -18.02 -6.29
C LYS A 133 20.90 -19.09 -6.28
N ARG A 134 22.02 -18.83 -5.60
CA ARG A 134 23.16 -19.78 -5.57
C ARG A 134 22.77 -21.07 -4.83
N GLY A 135 23.15 -22.22 -5.38
CA GLY A 135 22.91 -23.54 -4.76
C GLY A 135 21.46 -24.02 -4.79
N SER A 136 20.59 -23.35 -5.56
CA SER A 136 19.18 -23.75 -5.76
C SER A 136 18.94 -24.21 -7.20
N GLN A 137 17.68 -24.51 -7.51
CA GLN A 137 17.26 -24.88 -8.86
C GLN A 137 17.54 -23.75 -9.86
N ALA A 138 17.82 -24.08 -11.13
CA ALA A 138 18.28 -23.12 -12.14
C ALA A 138 17.30 -21.96 -12.40
N TYR A 139 16.02 -22.13 -12.07
CA TYR A 139 14.98 -21.12 -12.22
C TYR A 139 14.80 -20.23 -10.98
N ALA A 140 15.34 -20.60 -9.82
CA ALA A 140 15.18 -19.85 -8.57
C ALA A 140 15.95 -18.52 -8.61
N ARG A 141 15.34 -17.47 -8.07
CA ARG A 141 15.85 -16.10 -8.06
C ARG A 141 15.73 -15.51 -6.66
N ASP A 142 16.70 -14.69 -6.30
CA ASP A 142 16.58 -13.73 -5.21
C ASP A 142 16.19 -12.39 -5.85
N CYS A 143 15.02 -11.86 -5.51
CA CYS A 143 14.47 -10.65 -6.10
C CYS A 143 14.33 -9.53 -5.07
N ALA A 144 14.39 -8.29 -5.56
CA ALA A 144 14.13 -7.09 -4.80
C ALA A 144 13.35 -6.09 -5.64
N VAL A 145 12.35 -5.45 -5.04
CA VAL A 145 11.70 -4.27 -5.61
C VAL A 145 12.41 -3.05 -5.03
N VAL A 146 12.92 -2.20 -5.92
CA VAL A 146 13.85 -1.11 -5.57
C VAL A 146 13.26 0.23 -6.01
N LEU A 147 13.18 1.17 -5.09
CA LEU A 147 12.95 2.59 -5.36
C LEU A 147 14.28 3.25 -5.70
N VAL A 148 14.29 4.04 -6.78
CA VAL A 148 15.41 4.86 -7.24
C VAL A 148 14.96 6.32 -7.23
N ALA A 149 15.66 7.14 -6.45
CA ALA A 149 15.44 8.58 -6.35
C ALA A 149 16.05 9.35 -7.55
N PRO A 150 15.68 10.63 -7.75
CA PRO A 150 16.17 11.42 -8.89
C PRO A 150 17.70 11.61 -8.93
N ASP A 151 18.35 11.58 -7.77
CA ASP A 151 19.81 11.68 -7.62
C ASP A 151 20.53 10.33 -7.78
N GLY A 152 19.79 9.26 -8.02
CA GLY A 152 20.30 7.91 -8.18
C GLY A 152 20.46 7.13 -6.87
N ALA A 153 20.08 7.68 -5.72
CA ALA A 153 20.02 6.91 -4.48
C ALA A 153 18.98 5.79 -4.59
N GLU A 154 19.27 4.63 -4.01
CA GLU A 154 18.41 3.45 -4.10
C GLU A 154 18.01 2.93 -2.72
N GLN A 155 16.77 2.48 -2.61
CA GLN A 155 16.26 1.77 -1.44
C GLN A 155 15.47 0.53 -1.86
N VAL A 156 15.72 -0.59 -1.20
CA VAL A 156 14.91 -1.80 -1.34
C VAL A 156 13.60 -1.63 -0.57
N LEU A 157 12.47 -1.70 -1.26
CA LEU A 157 11.13 -1.66 -0.67
C LEU A 157 10.72 -3.03 -0.11
N MET A 158 11.05 -4.09 -0.86
CA MET A 158 10.83 -5.48 -0.42
C MET A 158 11.86 -6.41 -1.05
N ARG A 159 12.16 -7.50 -0.35
CA ARG A 159 12.88 -8.66 -0.88
C ARG A 159 11.91 -9.81 -0.96
N VAL A 160 12.02 -10.59 -2.02
CA VAL A 160 11.14 -11.73 -2.25
C VAL A 160 11.90 -12.78 -3.03
N GLU A 161 11.59 -14.06 -2.77
CA GLU A 161 12.04 -15.11 -3.67
C GLU A 161 11.35 -14.95 -5.03
N GLY A 162 11.94 -15.47 -6.08
CA GLY A 162 11.31 -15.49 -7.39
C GLY A 162 11.65 -16.75 -8.15
N ARG A 163 10.89 -17.00 -9.21
CA ARG A 163 11.15 -18.10 -10.13
C ARG A 163 10.93 -17.64 -11.56
N ARG A 164 11.83 -18.05 -12.44
CA ARG A 164 11.68 -17.82 -13.88
C ARG A 164 11.09 -19.06 -14.54
N GLU A 165 9.87 -18.94 -15.03
CA GLU A 165 9.17 -19.99 -15.76
C GLU A 165 9.00 -19.54 -17.21
N ALA A 166 9.70 -20.21 -18.13
CA ALA A 166 9.87 -19.76 -19.50
C ALA A 166 10.31 -18.27 -19.56
N ASP A 167 9.48 -17.41 -20.15
CA ASP A 167 9.74 -15.97 -20.28
C ASP A 167 9.14 -15.13 -19.14
N LEU A 168 8.40 -15.75 -18.22
CA LEU A 168 7.79 -15.08 -17.08
C LEU A 168 8.71 -15.09 -15.86
N LEU A 169 8.67 -14.01 -15.10
CA LEU A 169 9.30 -13.90 -13.80
C LEU A 169 8.20 -13.76 -12.76
N LEU A 170 8.01 -14.81 -11.97
CA LEU A 170 7.04 -14.87 -10.89
C LEU A 170 7.74 -14.50 -9.59
N LEU A 171 7.09 -13.68 -8.78
CA LEU A 171 7.58 -13.26 -7.47
C LEU A 171 6.84 -14.03 -6.38
N GLY A 172 7.56 -14.42 -5.33
CA GLY A 172 7.04 -15.14 -4.19
C GLY A 172 6.31 -16.43 -4.59
N ASP A 173 5.21 -16.72 -3.90
CA ASP A 173 4.25 -17.73 -4.31
C ASP A 173 3.14 -17.09 -5.16
N ASP A 174 3.49 -16.73 -6.39
CA ASP A 174 2.60 -16.05 -7.35
C ASP A 174 2.01 -14.72 -6.83
N ALA A 175 2.85 -13.99 -6.09
CA ALA A 175 2.55 -12.69 -5.56
C ALA A 175 2.48 -11.62 -6.65
N SER A 176 1.64 -10.61 -6.42
CA SER A 176 1.49 -9.45 -7.30
C SER A 176 1.71 -8.14 -6.53
N PRO A 177 2.94 -7.87 -6.03
CA PRO A 177 3.23 -6.62 -5.35
C PRO A 177 3.02 -5.43 -6.29
N GLU A 178 2.36 -4.38 -5.81
CA GLU A 178 1.96 -3.26 -6.65
C GLU A 178 1.94 -1.91 -5.92
N LEU A 179 2.06 -0.85 -6.71
CA LEU A 179 1.91 0.52 -6.23
C LEU A 179 0.42 0.88 -6.12
N LEU A 180 -0.04 1.09 -4.89
CA LEU A 180 -1.42 1.50 -4.57
C LEU A 180 -1.58 3.02 -4.60
N PHE A 181 -0.58 3.76 -4.11
CA PHE A 181 -0.54 5.22 -4.17
C PHE A 181 0.89 5.76 -4.17
N ALA A 182 1.11 6.87 -4.89
CA ALA A 182 2.33 7.67 -4.83
C ALA A 182 1.95 9.16 -4.77
N GLY A 183 2.58 9.92 -3.88
CA GLY A 183 2.31 11.35 -3.72
C GLY A 183 3.05 11.94 -2.53
N ASP A 184 2.63 13.11 -2.06
CA ASP A 184 3.16 13.78 -0.87
C ASP A 184 2.04 13.84 0.18
N LEU A 185 1.99 12.84 1.07
CA LEU A 185 0.87 12.60 1.99
C LEU A 185 0.94 13.52 3.20
N ASP A 186 2.14 13.79 3.70
CA ASP A 186 2.36 14.63 4.89
C ASP A 186 2.79 16.08 4.57
N ARG A 187 2.94 16.41 3.28
CA ARG A 187 3.20 17.76 2.75
C ARG A 187 4.61 18.26 3.06
N ASP A 188 5.57 17.36 3.16
CA ASP A 188 6.98 17.72 3.28
C ASP A 188 7.65 18.02 1.91
N GLY A 189 6.89 17.83 0.82
CA GLY A 189 7.36 18.04 -0.54
C GLY A 189 8.27 16.91 -1.02
N ARG A 190 8.15 15.69 -0.51
CA ARG A 190 8.88 14.50 -0.96
C ARG A 190 7.91 13.36 -1.28
N LEU A 191 8.44 12.29 -1.88
CA LEU A 191 7.64 11.17 -2.33
C LEU A 191 7.31 10.26 -1.15
N ASP A 192 6.04 9.95 -0.96
CA ASP A 192 5.50 8.93 -0.09
C ASP A 192 4.80 7.87 -0.91
N LEU A 193 4.70 6.65 -0.37
CA LEU A 193 4.09 5.51 -1.06
C LEU A 193 3.09 4.79 -0.17
N ILE A 194 2.03 4.27 -0.79
CA ILE A 194 1.40 3.04 -0.31
C ILE A 194 1.73 1.98 -1.36
N PHE A 195 2.47 0.96 -0.94
CA PHE A 195 2.92 -0.12 -1.81
C PHE A 195 2.55 -1.46 -1.19
N ASP A 196 1.90 -2.33 -1.95
CA ASP A 196 1.62 -3.70 -1.53
C ASP A 196 2.90 -4.52 -1.65
N VAL A 197 3.43 -4.97 -0.52
CA VAL A 197 4.65 -5.79 -0.42
C VAL A 197 4.35 -7.28 -0.29
N SER A 198 3.18 -7.73 -0.74
CA SER A 198 2.82 -9.15 -0.76
C SER A 198 3.84 -10.03 -1.47
N ASP A 199 4.08 -11.20 -0.90
CA ASP A 199 4.95 -12.27 -1.39
C ASP A 199 4.19 -13.59 -1.62
N HIS A 200 2.86 -13.58 -1.55
CA HIS A 200 2.02 -14.75 -1.77
C HIS A 200 0.68 -14.34 -2.39
N TYR A 201 0.14 -15.17 -3.29
CA TYR A 201 -1.09 -14.87 -4.05
C TYR A 201 -2.36 -14.67 -3.21
N ASN A 202 -2.40 -15.20 -1.99
CA ASN A 202 -3.57 -15.11 -1.10
C ASN A 202 -3.31 -14.16 0.09
N VAL A 203 -2.24 -13.37 0.03
CA VAL A 203 -1.91 -12.38 1.05
C VAL A 203 -1.97 -11.01 0.39
N THR A 204 -2.53 -10.03 1.09
CA THR A 204 -2.35 -8.61 0.79
C THR A 204 -1.51 -7.97 1.89
N ARG A 205 -0.47 -7.21 1.52
CA ARG A 205 0.37 -6.46 2.46
C ARG A 205 0.58 -5.01 2.08
N PRO A 206 -0.49 -4.19 2.00
CA PRO A 206 -0.35 -2.74 1.88
C PRO A 206 0.55 -2.17 2.98
N THR A 207 1.60 -1.45 2.58
CA THR A 207 2.53 -0.79 3.49
C THR A 207 2.59 0.70 3.17
N LEU A 208 2.38 1.53 4.19
CA LEU A 208 2.56 2.97 4.15
C LEU A 208 4.02 3.30 4.40
N PHE A 209 4.63 3.98 3.44
CA PHE A 209 5.98 4.51 3.48
C PHE A 209 5.94 6.03 3.47
N LEU A 210 6.54 6.67 4.48
CA LEU A 210 6.66 8.13 4.56
C LEU A 210 8.13 8.55 4.46
N SER A 211 8.39 9.54 3.64
CA SER A 211 9.70 10.16 3.46
C SER A 211 10.10 11.04 4.66
N SER A 212 9.16 11.73 5.29
CA SER A 212 9.42 12.51 6.51
C SER A 212 9.87 11.67 7.71
N GLN A 213 9.59 10.36 7.68
CA GLN A 213 9.96 9.39 8.71
C GLN A 213 11.22 8.58 8.34
N ALA A 214 11.82 8.84 7.18
CA ALA A 214 13.05 8.19 6.70
C ALA A 214 14.17 8.33 7.73
N ARG A 215 14.84 7.21 8.03
CA ARG A 215 16.04 7.17 8.88
C ARG A 215 17.30 7.43 8.04
N ASP A 216 18.45 7.56 8.70
CA ASP A 216 19.72 7.76 8.02
C ASP A 216 19.98 6.68 6.96
N GLY A 217 20.11 7.10 5.70
CA GLY A 217 20.31 6.22 4.55
C GLY A 217 19.03 5.64 3.94
N GLU A 218 17.85 5.95 4.46
CA GLU A 218 16.56 5.63 3.85
C GLU A 218 16.08 6.80 2.98
N LEU A 219 15.42 6.47 1.87
CA LEU A 219 14.56 7.38 1.11
C LEU A 219 13.18 7.49 1.76
N LEU A 220 12.65 6.36 2.26
CA LEU A 220 11.35 6.21 2.89
C LEU A 220 11.41 5.30 4.10
N HIS A 221 10.58 5.53 5.10
CA HIS A 221 10.40 4.61 6.20
C HIS A 221 9.03 3.93 6.16
N ALA A 222 8.99 2.61 6.36
CA ALA A 222 7.74 1.87 6.54
C ALA A 222 7.17 2.21 7.93
N VAL A 223 6.06 2.95 7.96
CA VAL A 223 5.44 3.43 9.21
C VAL A 223 4.23 2.62 9.64
N SER A 224 3.63 1.86 8.71
CA SER A 224 2.53 0.94 8.99
C SER A 224 2.41 -0.09 7.88
N THR A 225 2.19 -1.36 8.24
CA THR A 225 1.84 -2.44 7.32
C THR A 225 0.51 -3.03 7.78
N TYR A 226 -0.41 -3.18 6.84
CA TYR A 226 -1.60 -4.00 7.01
C TYR A 226 -1.33 -5.36 6.38
N GLU A 227 -1.79 -6.44 6.99
CA GLU A 227 -1.70 -7.80 6.44
C GLU A 227 -3.09 -8.44 6.53
N SER A 228 -3.53 -9.04 5.44
CA SER A 228 -4.77 -9.83 5.38
C SER A 228 -4.58 -11.02 4.46
N VAL A 229 -5.25 -12.12 4.78
CA VAL A 229 -5.22 -13.36 4.01
C VAL A 229 -6.59 -13.63 3.42
N GLY A 230 -6.67 -14.09 2.16
CA GLY A 230 -7.88 -14.65 1.56
C GLY A 230 -9.15 -13.80 1.61
N CYS A 231 -9.30 -12.82 0.72
CA CYS A 231 -10.58 -12.15 0.48
C CYS A 231 -11.30 -12.70 -0.76
#